data_AF-A0A942BQW5-F1
#
_entry.id   AF-A0A942BQW5-F1
#
_cell.length_a   1.000
_cell.length_b   1.000
_cell.length_c   1.000
_cell.angle_alpha   90.00
_cell.angle_beta   90.00
_cell.angle_gamma   90.00
#
_symmetry.space_group_name_H-M   'P 1'
#
loop_
_entity.id
_entity.type
_entity.pdbx_description
1 polymer ?
#
loop_
_entity_poly.entity_id
_entity_poly.type
_entity_poly.pdbx_seq_one_letter_code
_entity_poly.pdbx_strand_id
1 'polypeptide(L)'
;MAERRTFLKSLAGSAALLGIAELGVGLELPALEAAERGRAPSDVALLNTALELEHTAIYAYGLAAGSGLLSKGTLEVGGLFKSSHETHRAALTQAIKDQKGFPIAAKKAYSFDAFELKTEADVLRLALFLEMKAAHAYNDTLKQFRHKALLDAAGRIMGDEVSHAAVLRSALGKGPVAFWHQLDEGFDA
;
A
#
# COMPACT_ATOMS: atom_id res chain seq x y z
N MET A 1 -19.19 10.71 -23.50
CA MET A 1 -18.53 9.50 -24.05
C MET A 1 -17.00 9.60 -24.05
N ALA A 2 -16.42 10.70 -24.54
CA ALA A 2 -14.96 10.94 -24.52
C ALA A 2 -14.39 11.06 -23.09
N GLU A 3 -14.99 11.88 -22.22
CA GLU A 3 -14.55 12.01 -20.81
C GLU A 3 -14.66 10.70 -20.03
N ARG A 4 -15.70 9.90 -20.27
CA ARG A 4 -15.84 8.55 -19.69
C ARG A 4 -14.74 7.60 -20.19
N ARG A 5 -14.33 7.66 -21.46
CA ARG A 5 -13.19 6.89 -22.00
C ARG A 5 -11.85 7.39 -21.47
N THR A 6 -11.68 8.69 -21.27
CA THR A 6 -10.47 9.28 -20.68
C THR A 6 -10.37 8.95 -19.19
N PHE A 7 -11.48 9.00 -18.47
CA PHE A 7 -11.62 8.60 -17.07
C PHE A 7 -11.32 7.10 -16.87
N LEU A 8 -11.90 6.22 -17.71
CA LEU A 8 -11.61 4.77 -17.71
C LEU A 8 -10.16 4.46 -18.12
N LYS A 9 -9.54 5.27 -19.00
CA LYS A 9 -8.11 5.16 -19.33
C LYS A 9 -7.20 5.64 -18.19
N SER A 10 -7.62 6.62 -17.38
CA SER A 10 -6.87 7.05 -16.19
C SER A 10 -6.98 6.04 -15.04
N LEU A 11 -8.10 5.32 -14.96
CA LEU A 11 -8.36 4.25 -13.97
C LEU A 11 -7.65 2.94 -14.29
N ALA A 12 -7.61 2.57 -15.58
CA ALA A 12 -6.73 1.51 -16.08
C ALA A 12 -5.23 1.85 -15.88
N GLY A 13 -4.90 3.08 -15.50
CA GLY A 13 -3.56 3.57 -15.17
C GLY A 13 -3.14 3.42 -13.71
N SER A 14 -3.90 2.72 -12.86
CA SER A 14 -3.53 2.39 -11.48
C SER A 14 -2.41 1.32 -11.44
N ALA A 15 -1.30 1.60 -12.12
CA ALA A 15 -0.17 0.68 -12.30
C ALA A 15 0.41 0.18 -10.97
N ALA A 16 0.26 0.98 -9.90
CA ALA A 16 0.65 0.60 -8.55
C ALA A 16 -0.07 -0.65 -8.04
N LEU A 17 -1.41 -0.68 -8.17
CA LEU A 17 -2.24 -1.79 -7.71
C LEU A 17 -2.08 -3.05 -8.57
N LEU A 18 -1.94 -2.86 -9.90
CA LEU A 18 -1.67 -3.95 -10.84
C LEU A 18 -0.33 -4.65 -10.53
N GLY A 19 0.72 -3.86 -10.26
CA GLY A 19 2.04 -4.41 -9.96
C GLY A 19 2.08 -5.28 -8.69
N ILE A 20 1.26 -4.99 -7.67
CA ILE A 20 1.21 -5.82 -6.46
C ILE A 20 0.48 -7.15 -6.72
N ALA A 21 -0.59 -7.12 -7.50
CA ALA A 21 -1.35 -8.33 -7.84
C ALA A 21 -0.54 -9.29 -8.73
N GLU A 22 0.20 -8.77 -9.70
CA GLU A 22 1.08 -9.57 -10.57
C GLU A 22 2.24 -10.24 -9.81
N LEU A 23 2.70 -9.64 -8.71
CA LEU A 23 3.71 -10.22 -7.83
C LEU A 23 3.14 -11.22 -6.81
N GLY A 24 1.90 -11.65 -6.98
CA GLY A 24 1.32 -12.76 -6.23
C GLY A 24 0.98 -12.45 -4.77
N VAL A 25 0.88 -11.17 -4.38
CA VAL A 25 0.67 -10.76 -2.98
C VAL A 25 -0.73 -11.11 -2.42
N GLY A 26 -1.56 -11.83 -3.19
CA GLY A 26 -2.82 -12.40 -2.71
C GLY A 26 -3.86 -11.37 -2.25
N LEU A 27 -3.81 -10.15 -2.77
CA LEU A 27 -4.66 -9.03 -2.38
C LEU A 27 -6.08 -9.11 -2.95
N GLU A 28 -7.07 -8.65 -2.18
CA GLU A 28 -8.40 -8.30 -2.68
C GLU A 28 -8.46 -6.80 -3.01
N LEU A 29 -8.64 -6.45 -4.29
CA LEU A 29 -8.60 -5.06 -4.77
C LEU A 29 -9.95 -4.63 -5.40
N PRO A 30 -10.98 -4.31 -4.60
CA PRO A 30 -12.32 -3.98 -5.12
C PRO A 30 -12.36 -2.82 -6.13
N ALA A 31 -11.48 -1.83 -5.99
CA ALA A 31 -11.38 -0.73 -6.96
C ALA A 31 -10.93 -1.21 -8.34
N LEU A 32 -9.99 -2.16 -8.41
CA LEU A 32 -9.51 -2.75 -9.65
C LEU A 32 -10.60 -3.61 -10.30
N GLU A 33 -11.28 -4.46 -9.51
CA GLU A 33 -12.40 -5.27 -10.01
C GLU A 33 -13.53 -4.41 -10.62
N ALA A 34 -13.81 -3.24 -10.02
CA ALA A 34 -14.79 -2.30 -10.55
C ALA A 34 -14.33 -1.72 -11.91
N ALA A 35 -13.05 -1.37 -12.02
CA ALA A 35 -12.46 -0.83 -13.24
C ALA A 35 -12.47 -1.85 -14.38
N GLU A 36 -12.10 -3.12 -14.11
CA GLU A 36 -12.15 -4.22 -15.09
C GLU A 36 -13.56 -4.44 -15.64
N ARG A 37 -14.60 -4.23 -14.82
CA ARG A 37 -16.00 -4.28 -15.23
C ARG A 37 -16.48 -3.00 -15.94
N GLY A 38 -15.58 -2.08 -16.28
CA GLY A 38 -15.87 -0.84 -17.00
C GLY A 38 -16.64 0.21 -16.18
N ARG A 39 -16.52 0.16 -14.84
CA ARG A 39 -17.19 1.06 -13.90
C ARG A 39 -16.18 1.95 -13.17
N ALA A 40 -16.62 3.14 -12.79
CA ALA A 40 -15.89 3.95 -11.81
C ALA A 40 -15.94 3.23 -10.45
N PRO A 41 -14.82 3.07 -9.73
CA PRO A 41 -14.87 2.57 -8.37
C PRO A 41 -15.59 3.59 -7.47
N SER A 42 -16.33 3.09 -6.49
CA SER A 42 -16.91 3.93 -5.45
C SER A 42 -15.84 4.32 -4.42
N ASP A 43 -16.06 5.39 -3.66
CA ASP A 43 -15.20 5.78 -2.54
C ASP A 43 -15.05 4.62 -1.53
N VAL A 44 -16.10 3.84 -1.29
CA VAL A 44 -16.03 2.63 -0.45
C VAL A 44 -15.14 1.55 -1.06
N ALA A 45 -15.18 1.33 -2.39
CA ALA A 45 -14.30 0.37 -3.05
C ALA A 45 -12.83 0.83 -2.98
N LEU A 46 -12.57 2.12 -3.17
CA LEU A 46 -11.24 2.73 -3.02
C LEU A 46 -10.72 2.60 -1.59
N LEU A 47 -11.54 2.91 -0.59
CA LEU A 47 -11.17 2.77 0.82
C LEU A 47 -10.92 1.30 1.21
N ASN A 48 -11.71 0.35 0.69
CA ASN A 48 -11.48 -1.07 0.94
C ASN A 48 -10.20 -1.57 0.24
N THR A 49 -9.86 -1.04 -0.93
CA THR A 49 -8.56 -1.31 -1.55
C THR A 49 -7.40 -0.79 -0.69
N ALA A 50 -7.47 0.43 -0.16
CA ALA A 50 -6.48 0.94 0.78
C ALA A 50 -6.42 0.08 2.06
N LEU A 51 -7.57 -0.32 2.59
CA LEU A 51 -7.66 -1.16 3.79
C LEU A 51 -6.98 -2.53 3.60
N GLU A 52 -7.07 -3.12 2.40
CA GLU A 52 -6.36 -4.37 2.10
C GLU A 52 -4.84 -4.18 2.12
N LEU A 53 -4.34 -3.04 1.60
CA LEU A 53 -2.91 -2.72 1.66
C LEU A 53 -2.43 -2.63 3.11
N GLU A 54 -3.20 -1.96 3.99
CA GLU A 54 -2.86 -1.89 5.41
C GLU A 54 -2.86 -3.27 6.09
N HIS A 55 -3.86 -4.13 5.81
CA HIS A 55 -3.87 -5.49 6.37
C HIS A 55 -2.64 -6.28 5.93
N THR A 56 -2.24 -6.11 4.67
CA THR A 56 -1.07 -6.78 4.08
C THR A 56 0.22 -6.29 4.73
N ALA A 57 0.39 -4.99 4.88
CA ALA A 57 1.57 -4.39 5.51
C ALA A 57 1.67 -4.85 6.98
N ILE A 58 0.58 -4.80 7.75
CA ILE A 58 0.55 -5.27 9.14
C ILE A 58 0.95 -6.75 9.23
N TYR A 59 0.47 -7.59 8.31
CA TYR A 59 0.83 -9.00 8.25
C TYR A 59 2.32 -9.18 7.90
N ALA A 60 2.83 -8.46 6.89
CA ALA A 60 4.23 -8.50 6.47
C ALA A 60 5.18 -8.10 7.61
N TYR A 61 4.91 -6.98 8.29
CA TYR A 61 5.72 -6.53 9.43
C TYR A 61 5.63 -7.49 10.62
N GLY A 62 4.46 -8.11 10.86
CA GLY A 62 4.31 -9.14 11.88
C GLY A 62 5.13 -10.40 11.58
N LEU A 63 5.11 -10.85 10.31
CA LEU A 63 5.93 -11.96 9.83
C LEU A 63 7.42 -11.63 9.94
N ALA A 64 7.83 -10.44 9.52
CA ALA A 64 9.20 -9.95 9.61
C ALA A 64 9.70 -9.94 11.06
N ALA A 65 8.90 -9.43 12.01
CA ALA A 65 9.24 -9.40 13.43
C ALA A 65 9.39 -10.81 14.04
N GLY A 66 8.60 -11.78 13.59
CA GLY A 66 8.67 -13.17 14.03
C GLY A 66 9.73 -14.03 13.33
N SER A 67 10.36 -13.53 12.27
CA SER A 67 11.26 -14.32 11.41
C SER A 67 12.61 -14.67 12.05
N GLY A 68 13.05 -13.89 13.04
CA GLY A 68 14.41 -13.98 13.58
C GLY A 68 15.51 -13.46 12.64
N LEU A 69 15.15 -12.89 11.49
CA LEU A 69 16.10 -12.36 10.51
C LEU A 69 16.56 -10.93 10.81
N LEU A 70 15.78 -10.18 11.58
CA LEU A 70 16.01 -8.75 11.81
C LEU A 70 17.00 -8.48 12.94
N SER A 71 17.95 -7.59 12.69
CA SER A 71 18.74 -6.93 13.73
C SER A 71 17.83 -6.15 14.68
N LYS A 72 18.33 -5.90 15.90
CA LYS A 72 17.56 -5.20 16.94
C LYS A 72 17.04 -3.83 16.48
N GLY A 73 17.87 -3.06 15.78
CA GLY A 73 17.47 -1.73 15.28
C GLY A 73 16.39 -1.82 14.20
N THR A 74 16.53 -2.74 13.27
CA THR A 74 15.54 -2.96 12.21
C THR A 74 14.21 -3.47 12.77
N LEU A 75 14.24 -4.35 13.78
CA LEU A 75 13.05 -4.82 14.48
C LEU A 75 12.29 -3.67 15.17
N GLU A 76 13.01 -2.75 15.81
CA GLU A 76 12.42 -1.58 16.48
C GLU A 76 11.74 -0.65 15.46
N VAL A 77 12.42 -0.33 14.36
CA VAL A 77 11.86 0.49 13.27
C VAL A 77 10.65 -0.17 12.63
N GLY A 78 10.73 -1.48 12.33
CA GLY A 78 9.60 -2.24 11.78
C GLY A 78 8.39 -2.27 12.73
N GLY A 79 8.62 -2.26 14.04
CA GLY A 79 7.56 -2.12 15.04
C GLY A 79 6.84 -0.76 14.97
N LEU A 80 7.56 0.33 14.73
CA LEU A 80 6.98 1.65 14.54
C LEU A 80 6.12 1.70 13.27
N PHE A 81 6.62 1.19 12.15
CA PHE A 81 5.87 1.17 10.88
C PHE A 81 4.62 0.30 10.98
N LYS A 82 4.71 -0.89 11.59
CA LYS A 82 3.54 -1.71 11.90
C LYS A 82 2.48 -0.96 12.71
N SER A 83 2.89 -0.19 13.72
CA SER A 83 1.96 0.62 14.52
C SER A 83 1.33 1.76 13.73
N SER A 84 2.06 2.32 12.75
CA SER A 84 1.51 3.30 11.81
C SER A 84 0.40 2.67 10.96
N HIS A 85 0.66 1.52 10.32
CA HIS A 85 -0.36 0.83 9.53
C HIS A 85 -1.59 0.41 10.36
N GLU A 86 -1.41 0.03 11.63
CA GLU A 86 -2.55 -0.25 12.52
C GLU A 86 -3.42 0.99 12.76
N THR A 87 -2.80 2.17 12.85
CA THR A 87 -3.47 3.46 12.97
C THR A 87 -4.19 3.82 11.67
N HIS A 88 -3.54 3.63 10.52
CA HIS A 88 -4.11 3.86 9.18
C HIS A 88 -5.32 2.94 8.94
N ARG A 89 -5.18 1.63 9.22
CA ARG A 89 -6.25 0.64 9.16
C ARG A 89 -7.47 1.06 9.98
N ALA A 90 -7.27 1.56 11.21
CA ALA A 90 -8.35 2.01 12.06
C ALA A 90 -9.09 3.22 11.45
N ALA A 91 -8.35 4.19 10.92
CA ALA A 91 -8.91 5.36 10.25
C ALA A 91 -9.71 4.97 9.00
N LEU A 92 -9.18 4.10 8.14
CA LEU A 92 -9.86 3.61 6.94
C LEU A 92 -11.12 2.82 7.29
N THR A 93 -11.04 1.94 8.29
CA THR A 93 -12.19 1.17 8.79
C THR A 93 -13.31 2.10 9.22
N GLN A 94 -12.99 3.18 9.93
CA GLN A 94 -13.99 4.17 10.34
C GLN A 94 -14.55 4.93 9.14
N ALA A 95 -13.71 5.40 8.22
CA ALA A 95 -14.14 6.11 7.02
C ALA A 95 -15.11 5.27 6.14
N ILE A 96 -14.88 3.96 6.04
CA ILE A 96 -15.77 3.05 5.32
C ILE A 96 -17.14 2.98 6.01
N LYS A 97 -17.16 2.84 7.34
CA LYS A 97 -18.40 2.80 8.14
C LYS A 97 -19.19 4.09 8.06
N ASP A 98 -18.50 5.24 8.08
CA ASP A 98 -19.13 6.56 7.96
C ASP A 98 -19.84 6.74 6.61
N GLN A 99 -19.32 6.10 5.56
CA GLN A 99 -19.97 6.00 4.25
C GLN A 99 -21.02 4.89 4.14
N LYS A 100 -21.40 4.27 5.26
CA LYS A 100 -22.34 3.14 5.33
C LYS A 100 -21.88 1.92 4.52
N GLY A 101 -20.58 1.83 4.26
CA GLY A 101 -19.94 0.68 3.63
C GLY A 101 -19.59 -0.41 4.64
N PHE A 102 -19.14 -1.54 4.12
CA PHE A 102 -18.65 -2.68 4.90
C PHE A 102 -17.13 -2.76 4.77
N PRO A 103 -16.37 -2.58 5.86
CA PRO A 103 -14.93 -2.78 5.84
C PRO A 103 -14.60 -4.25 5.59
N ILE A 104 -13.68 -4.53 4.68
CA ILE A 104 -13.16 -5.88 4.47
C ILE A 104 -12.38 -6.36 5.70
N ALA A 105 -12.51 -7.65 6.00
CA ALA A 105 -11.78 -8.28 7.08
C ALA A 105 -10.35 -8.62 6.65
N ALA A 106 -9.40 -8.52 7.58
CA ALA A 106 -8.05 -9.02 7.34
C ALA A 106 -8.09 -10.54 7.07
N LYS A 107 -7.27 -10.99 6.12
CA LYS A 107 -7.07 -12.42 5.86
C LYS A 107 -6.24 -13.06 6.96
N LYS A 108 -6.33 -14.38 7.08
CA LYS A 108 -5.48 -15.16 8.01
C LYS A 108 -4.02 -15.18 7.58
N ALA A 109 -3.78 -15.08 6.28
CA ALA A 109 -2.46 -15.09 5.68
C ALA A 109 -2.48 -14.30 4.37
N TYR A 110 -1.33 -13.72 4.05
CA TYR A 110 -1.00 -13.10 2.78
C TYR A 110 0.22 -13.83 2.21
N SER A 111 0.27 -14.03 0.89
CA SER A 111 1.42 -14.66 0.24
C SER A 111 2.44 -13.59 -0.14
N PHE A 112 3.72 -13.91 0.01
CA PHE A 112 4.84 -13.12 -0.52
C PHE A 112 5.79 -14.02 -1.30
N ASP A 113 5.26 -15.03 -2.00
CA ASP A 113 6.05 -16.09 -2.64
C ASP A 113 6.98 -15.56 -3.74
N ALA A 114 6.73 -14.35 -4.26
CA ALA A 114 7.62 -13.65 -5.17
C ALA A 114 8.91 -13.13 -4.50
N PHE A 115 9.00 -13.15 -3.17
CA PHE A 115 10.15 -12.64 -2.40
C PHE A 115 10.86 -13.77 -1.66
N GLU A 116 12.18 -13.86 -1.81
CA GLU A 116 13.00 -14.79 -1.02
C GLU A 116 13.28 -14.26 0.39
N LEU A 117 12.50 -14.62 1.41
CA LEU A 117 12.69 -14.09 2.77
C LEU A 117 13.74 -14.86 3.58
N LYS A 118 15.02 -14.78 3.19
CA LYS A 118 16.13 -15.53 3.83
C LYS A 118 17.08 -14.66 4.65
N THR A 119 17.15 -13.38 4.36
CA THR A 119 18.04 -12.43 5.03
C THR A 119 17.29 -11.17 5.45
N GLU A 120 17.89 -10.38 6.35
CA GLU A 120 17.35 -9.05 6.70
C GLU A 120 17.17 -8.16 5.48
N ALA A 121 18.12 -8.19 4.54
CA ALA A 121 18.05 -7.40 3.31
C ALA A 121 16.84 -7.79 2.46
N ASP A 122 16.46 -9.06 2.41
CA ASP A 122 15.30 -9.50 1.65
C ASP A 122 13.98 -9.05 2.30
N VAL A 123 13.92 -9.10 3.63
CA VAL A 123 12.77 -8.57 4.39
C VAL A 123 12.65 -7.05 4.18
N LEU A 124 13.77 -6.33 4.18
CA LEU A 124 13.79 -4.89 3.89
C LEU A 124 13.36 -4.58 2.45
N ARG A 125 13.69 -5.43 1.48
CA ARG A 125 13.22 -5.28 0.09
C ARG A 125 11.72 -5.48 -0.03
N LEU A 126 11.17 -6.51 0.63
CA LEU A 126 9.72 -6.71 0.68
C LEU A 126 9.03 -5.51 1.35
N ALA A 127 9.53 -5.05 2.50
CA ALA A 127 8.99 -3.88 3.17
C ALA A 127 9.02 -2.66 2.24
N LEU A 128 10.17 -2.36 1.63
CA LEU A 128 10.32 -1.23 0.71
C LEU A 128 9.34 -1.32 -0.46
N PHE A 129 9.18 -2.51 -1.04
CA PHE A 129 8.20 -2.76 -2.09
C PHE A 129 6.78 -2.39 -1.65
N LEU A 130 6.36 -2.86 -0.47
CA LEU A 130 5.03 -2.58 0.04
C LEU A 130 4.82 -1.09 0.30
N GLU A 131 5.77 -0.40 0.93
CA GLU A 131 5.68 1.05 1.19
C GLU A 131 5.61 1.88 -0.09
N MET A 132 6.45 1.56 -1.07
CA MET A 132 6.45 2.21 -2.39
C MET A 132 5.09 2.06 -3.07
N LYS A 133 4.58 0.84 -3.10
CA LYS A 133 3.30 0.56 -3.76
C LYS A 133 2.13 1.16 -3.00
N ALA A 134 2.17 1.21 -1.68
CA ALA A 134 1.20 1.94 -0.87
C ALA A 134 1.24 3.44 -1.18
N ALA A 135 2.42 4.07 -1.20
CA ALA A 135 2.57 5.49 -1.54
C ALA A 135 1.99 5.82 -2.93
N HIS A 136 2.30 5.02 -3.95
CA HIS A 136 1.73 5.20 -5.29
C HIS A 136 0.22 4.96 -5.32
N ALA A 137 -0.26 3.90 -4.64
CA ALA A 137 -1.69 3.60 -4.58
C ALA A 137 -2.48 4.73 -3.89
N TYR A 138 -1.95 5.30 -2.81
CA TYR A 138 -2.57 6.45 -2.16
C TYR A 138 -2.56 7.69 -3.06
N ASN A 139 -1.47 7.96 -3.79
CA ASN A 139 -1.45 9.04 -4.78
C ASN A 139 -2.50 8.86 -5.89
N ASP A 140 -2.67 7.63 -6.38
CA ASP A 140 -3.66 7.32 -7.43
C ASP A 140 -5.08 7.41 -6.87
N THR A 141 -5.28 7.04 -5.61
CA THR A 141 -6.57 7.09 -4.91
C THR A 141 -6.96 8.53 -4.55
N LEU A 142 -5.98 9.39 -4.21
CA LEU A 142 -6.17 10.81 -3.91
C LEU A 142 -6.84 11.57 -5.07
N LYS A 143 -6.67 11.12 -6.31
CA LYS A 143 -7.29 11.79 -7.46
C LYS A 143 -8.75 11.39 -7.66
N GLN A 144 -9.24 10.40 -6.90
CA GLN A 144 -10.51 9.71 -7.18
C GLN A 144 -11.56 9.90 -6.08
N PHE A 145 -11.17 10.34 -4.88
CA PHE A 145 -12.14 10.62 -3.82
C PHE A 145 -13.04 11.81 -4.17
N ARG A 146 -14.35 11.62 -3.97
CA ARG A 146 -15.34 12.69 -4.16
C ARG A 146 -15.47 13.56 -2.90
N HIS A 147 -15.06 13.04 -1.75
CA HIS A 147 -15.13 13.73 -0.46
C HIS A 147 -13.77 14.30 -0.02
N LYS A 148 -13.72 15.61 0.21
CA LYS A 148 -12.49 16.32 0.62
C LYS A 148 -11.87 15.81 1.93
N ALA A 149 -12.68 15.36 2.89
CA ALA A 149 -12.17 14.80 4.14
C ALA A 149 -11.37 13.50 3.90
N LEU A 150 -11.72 12.71 2.89
CA LEU A 150 -10.98 11.50 2.51
C LEU A 150 -9.65 11.85 1.83
N LEU A 151 -9.59 12.99 1.12
CA LEU A 151 -8.36 13.51 0.54
C LEU A 151 -7.33 13.87 1.62
N ASP A 152 -7.77 14.59 2.67
CA ASP A 152 -6.87 14.99 3.75
C ASP A 152 -6.32 13.77 4.52
N ALA A 153 -7.16 12.74 4.74
CA ALA A 153 -6.73 11.49 5.38
C ALA A 153 -5.75 10.70 4.50
N ALA A 154 -6.08 10.48 3.23
CA ALA A 154 -5.22 9.76 2.30
C ALA A 154 -3.88 10.48 2.04
N GLY A 155 -3.86 11.82 2.09
CA GLY A 155 -2.64 12.60 1.92
C GLY A 155 -1.68 12.45 3.10
N ARG A 156 -2.20 12.32 4.32
CA ARG A 156 -1.38 12.03 5.51
C ARG A 156 -0.80 10.63 5.43
N ILE A 157 -1.62 9.63 5.12
CA ILE A 157 -1.15 8.25 4.99
C ILE A 157 -0.09 8.16 3.90
N MET A 158 -0.32 8.73 2.72
CA MET A 158 0.69 8.80 1.66
C MET A 158 2.02 9.39 2.14
N GLY A 159 1.98 10.47 2.93
CA GLY A 159 3.18 11.08 3.50
C GLY A 159 3.93 10.14 4.44
N ASP A 160 3.21 9.38 5.26
CA ASP A 160 3.80 8.37 6.15
C ASP A 160 4.46 7.25 5.33
N GLU A 161 3.80 6.70 4.30
CA GLU A 161 4.38 5.62 3.47
C GLU A 161 5.62 6.08 2.69
N VAL A 162 5.63 7.33 2.21
CA VAL A 162 6.83 7.92 1.60
C VAL A 162 7.98 8.01 2.62
N SER A 163 7.67 8.36 3.88
CA SER A 163 8.66 8.40 4.96
C SER A 163 9.18 7.00 5.29
N HIS A 164 8.31 6.00 5.40
CA HIS A 164 8.70 4.60 5.61
C HIS A 164 9.62 4.11 4.49
N ALA A 165 9.21 4.31 3.23
CA ALA A 165 10.01 3.95 2.06
C ALA A 165 11.39 4.63 2.06
N ALA A 166 11.47 5.91 2.43
CA ALA A 166 12.74 6.64 2.50
C ALA A 166 13.69 6.03 3.56
N VAL A 167 13.18 5.67 4.73
CA VAL A 167 13.96 5.00 5.78
C VAL A 167 14.46 3.63 5.31
N LEU A 168 13.60 2.84 4.66
CA LEU A 168 13.97 1.51 4.14
C LEU A 168 15.00 1.60 3.01
N ARG A 169 14.89 2.58 2.12
CA ARG A 169 15.92 2.85 1.10
C ARG A 169 17.26 3.17 1.73
N SER A 170 17.27 3.97 2.81
CA SER A 170 18.49 4.27 3.56
C SER A 170 19.08 3.01 4.20
N ALA A 171 18.24 2.17 4.81
CA ALA A 171 18.68 0.91 5.42
C ALA A 171 19.27 -0.07 4.39
N LEU A 172 18.76 -0.06 3.16
CA LEU A 172 19.27 -0.85 2.03
C LEU A 172 20.48 -0.24 1.32
N GLY A 173 21.01 0.90 1.79
CA GLY A 173 22.15 1.58 1.16
C GLY A 173 21.85 2.20 -0.21
N LYS A 174 20.57 2.38 -0.57
CA LYS A 174 20.14 2.96 -1.86
C LYS A 174 20.09 4.50 -1.84
N GLY A 175 20.23 5.11 -0.66
CA GLY A 175 20.20 6.57 -0.48
C GLY A 175 18.82 7.20 -0.69
N PRO A 176 18.68 8.50 -0.38
CA PRO A 176 17.45 9.24 -0.62
C PRO A 176 17.24 9.49 -2.11
N VAL A 177 15.99 9.81 -2.47
CA VAL A 177 15.63 10.31 -3.80
C VAL A 177 15.14 11.75 -3.69
N ALA A 178 15.27 12.53 -4.77
CA ALA A 178 14.84 13.93 -4.77
C ALA A 178 13.32 14.07 -4.78
N PHE A 179 12.62 13.14 -5.43
CA PHE A 179 11.17 13.13 -5.54
C PHE A 179 10.60 11.75 -5.20
N TRP A 180 9.44 11.71 -4.56
CA TRP A 180 8.82 10.46 -4.13
C TRP A 180 8.44 9.53 -5.31
N HIS A 181 8.18 10.07 -6.50
CA HIS A 181 7.92 9.24 -7.70
C HIS A 181 9.16 8.48 -8.20
N GLN A 182 10.33 8.73 -7.60
CA GLN A 182 11.58 8.03 -7.87
C GLN A 182 11.88 6.93 -6.83
N LEU A 183 10.98 6.68 -5.88
CA LEU A 183 11.20 5.65 -4.86
C LEU A 183 11.47 4.26 -5.47
N ASP A 184 10.99 4.01 -6.69
CA ASP A 184 11.18 2.79 -7.47
C ASP A 184 12.57 2.69 -8.13
N GLU A 185 13.33 3.80 -8.21
CA GLU A 185 14.64 3.80 -8.87
C GLU A 185 15.64 2.90 -8.14
N GLY A 186 16.23 1.96 -8.88
CA GLY A 186 17.16 0.97 -8.35
C GLY A 186 16.50 -0.09 -7.48
N PHE A 187 15.18 -0.26 -7.56
CA PHE A 187 14.49 -1.42 -6.99
C PHE A 187 14.59 -2.59 -7.99
N ASP A 188 15.36 -3.61 -7.63
CA ASP A 188 15.36 -4.90 -8.32
C ASP A 188 14.49 -5.84 -7.47
N ALA A 189 13.37 -6.30 -8.03
CA ALA A 189 12.44 -7.22 -7.39
C ALA A 189 13.05 -8.61 -7.22
#